data_AF-A0A7J5H704-F1
#
_entry.id   AF-A0A7J5H704-F1
#
_cell.length_a   1.000
_cell.length_b   1.000
_cell.length_c   1.000
_cell.angle_alpha   90.00
_cell.angle_beta   90.00
_cell.angle_gamma   90.00
#
_symmetry.space_group_name_H-M   'P 1'
#
loop_
_entity.id
_entity.type
_entity.pdbx_description
1 polymer ?
#
loop_
_entity_poly.entity_id
_entity_poly.type
_entity_poly.pdbx_seq_one_letter_code
_entity_poly.pdbx_strand_id
1 'polypeptide(L)'
;MNRRLLIIVLMACLLPLGMQAQQGTFRFAQLTDIHLTPNNPNPTEDLLRSVAQINATDSIDFVLVTGDLTEEGDRTTMEKVKSCLDLLKVPYHVVLGNHETKWSDSGCTAFGEIFGGERFEFEHKGFLFLGFNSGPLMRMAYGHVVPQDIRWMTEEMEKNGKDKPVILVTHYPLMDGDVDNWYEVTDAVRPYNVRLFIGGHYHSNRDLRYDGIPGVLMRSNLCDKEGKPGYGIYEVTGDSIRVYTQRIGEPKKQWTAFSLTGQYYDRNGKAEKYPDFSVNKEYPQVKEQWMVQTGAGIYCSPAVEKDKVFVGDDMGRLTAYALKNGKKLWSFESGKRIVGTPAVSEGIVVFGSADRRIYGLNAKDGSLLWTVEAAEPVLGAVTIADGRAYIGASDTTFRAIDIHTGKVIWAYTGVKGYIEAKPLVTEDKVIFGAWDNTLYALSKADGRELWKWTGGLTRMHFSPAAVWPVATDGKVFITDPQRAMTAIDIHTGNTVWRTFQSMVRETIGLSEDGERIYSKTMNDSIVCYAAQGDTPRELWATNVGFGYEHAPSMQVEKEGVMFGSTKEGLIFALEGKTGKVLWKHKIGNSLISTVVPLNGHEVLFTATSGEVGLLRIKN
;
A
#
# COMPACT_ATOMS: atom_id res chain seq x y z
N MET A 1 30.99 20.28 -87.87
CA MET A 1 31.11 19.29 -86.77
C MET A 1 30.04 19.60 -85.71
N ASN A 2 29.11 18.66 -85.50
CA ASN A 2 28.22 18.40 -84.33
C ASN A 2 27.34 19.53 -83.73
N ARG A 3 26.00 19.43 -83.90
CA ARG A 3 24.94 18.89 -82.99
C ARG A 3 24.48 19.92 -81.93
N ARG A 4 23.28 20.52 -82.08
CA ARG A 4 21.95 20.14 -81.50
C ARG A 4 21.92 20.02 -79.96
N LEU A 5 21.02 20.80 -79.34
CA LEU A 5 19.85 20.41 -78.52
C LEU A 5 19.73 21.11 -77.14
N LEU A 6 18.50 21.59 -76.89
CA LEU A 6 17.91 21.99 -75.61
C LEU A 6 18.25 21.04 -74.45
N ILE A 7 18.49 21.59 -73.26
CA ILE A 7 18.33 20.86 -71.98
C ILE A 7 17.47 21.70 -71.04
N ILE A 8 16.27 21.17 -70.79
CA ILE A 8 15.37 21.53 -69.69
C ILE A 8 15.98 20.91 -68.42
N VAL A 9 16.24 21.72 -67.40
CA VAL A 9 16.64 21.22 -66.06
C VAL A 9 15.38 21.11 -65.21
N LEU A 10 14.92 19.88 -65.00
CA LEU A 10 13.91 19.53 -63.99
C LEU A 10 14.58 19.54 -62.61
N MET A 11 14.13 20.42 -61.72
CA MET A 11 14.51 20.44 -60.31
C MET A 11 13.61 19.43 -59.58
N ALA A 12 14.14 18.25 -59.27
CA ALA A 12 13.45 17.25 -58.47
C ALA A 12 13.55 17.62 -56.97
N CYS A 13 12.40 17.92 -56.36
CA CYS A 13 12.24 18.04 -54.91
C CYS A 13 12.52 16.69 -54.25
N LEU A 14 13.68 16.54 -53.61
CA LEU A 14 13.93 15.49 -52.63
C LEU A 14 13.25 15.88 -51.32
N LEU A 15 12.05 15.36 -51.09
CA LEU A 15 11.46 15.28 -49.75
C LEU A 15 12.29 14.30 -48.91
N PRO A 16 12.60 14.60 -47.64
CA PRO A 16 13.15 13.61 -46.75
C PRO A 16 12.02 12.63 -46.41
N LEU A 17 12.09 11.42 -46.96
CA LEU A 17 11.36 10.27 -46.43
C LEU A 17 11.90 10.02 -45.02
N GLY A 18 11.23 10.59 -44.02
CA GLY A 18 11.40 10.16 -42.65
C GLY A 18 11.10 8.66 -42.60
N MET A 19 12.07 7.86 -42.17
CA MET A 19 11.82 6.49 -41.76
C MET A 19 10.87 6.54 -40.55
N GLN A 20 9.57 6.54 -40.80
CA GLN A 20 8.61 6.10 -39.81
C GLN A 20 8.93 4.62 -39.56
N ALA A 21 9.40 4.29 -38.37
CA ALA A 21 9.54 2.91 -37.95
C ALA A 21 8.19 2.21 -38.18
N GLN A 22 8.16 1.26 -39.10
CA GLN A 22 6.94 0.53 -39.44
C GLN A 22 6.48 -0.22 -38.19
N GLN A 23 5.35 0.17 -37.60
CA GLN A 23 4.74 -0.55 -36.49
C GLN A 23 4.55 -2.01 -36.89
N GLY A 24 5.27 -2.91 -36.23
CA GLY A 24 5.22 -4.34 -36.54
C GLY A 24 3.96 -4.96 -35.97
N THR A 25 3.39 -5.95 -36.66
CA THR A 25 2.32 -6.77 -36.09
C THR A 25 2.88 -7.75 -35.07
N PHE A 26 2.18 -7.94 -33.96
CA PHE A 26 2.56 -8.91 -32.94
C PHE A 26 1.38 -9.37 -32.10
N ARG A 27 1.62 -10.41 -31.31
CA ARG A 27 0.66 -10.89 -30.34
C ARG A 27 1.36 -11.19 -29.02
N PHE A 28 0.69 -10.93 -27.92
CA PHE A 28 1.15 -11.31 -26.58
C PHE A 28 0.01 -11.92 -25.78
N ALA A 29 0.35 -12.67 -24.72
CA ALA A 29 -0.62 -13.22 -23.79
C ALA A 29 -0.64 -12.44 -22.47
N GLN A 30 -1.73 -12.55 -21.71
CA GLN A 30 -1.85 -12.02 -20.36
C GLN A 30 -2.31 -13.11 -19.40
N LEU A 31 -1.55 -13.33 -18.32
CA LEU A 31 -1.95 -14.09 -17.14
C LEU A 31 -2.21 -13.13 -15.98
N THR A 32 -3.21 -13.39 -15.16
CA THR A 32 -3.56 -12.52 -14.02
C THR A 32 -4.33 -13.30 -12.97
N ASP A 33 -4.29 -12.84 -11.72
CA ASP A 33 -5.10 -13.39 -10.63
C ASP A 33 -4.88 -14.91 -10.53
N ILE A 34 -3.61 -15.29 -10.35
CA ILE A 34 -3.15 -16.68 -10.29
C ILE A 34 -3.48 -17.28 -8.92
N HIS A 35 -3.40 -16.51 -7.83
CA HIS A 35 -3.76 -16.93 -6.47
C HIS A 35 -3.17 -18.29 -6.07
N LEU A 36 -1.88 -18.50 -6.34
CA LEU A 36 -1.22 -19.73 -5.88
C LEU A 36 -1.21 -19.74 -4.35
N THR A 37 -1.51 -20.89 -3.75
CA THR A 37 -1.43 -21.10 -2.30
C THR A 37 -0.87 -22.49 -2.01
N PRO A 38 -0.06 -22.69 -0.96
CA PRO A 38 0.60 -23.97 -0.69
C PRO A 38 -0.36 -25.16 -0.52
N ASN A 39 -1.58 -24.90 -0.03
CA ASN A 39 -2.53 -25.95 0.35
C ASN A 39 -3.56 -26.29 -0.74
N ASN A 40 -3.44 -25.70 -1.93
CA ASN A 40 -4.34 -25.95 -3.06
C ASN A 40 -3.53 -26.14 -4.35
N PRO A 41 -3.50 -27.35 -4.94
CA PRO A 41 -2.77 -27.58 -6.18
C PRO A 41 -3.46 -26.96 -7.40
N ASN A 42 -4.77 -26.68 -7.34
CA ASN A 42 -5.55 -26.29 -8.52
C ASN A 42 -5.01 -25.03 -9.22
N PRO A 43 -4.72 -23.92 -8.52
CA PRO A 43 -4.10 -22.75 -9.15
C PRO A 43 -2.78 -23.05 -9.87
N THR A 44 -1.96 -23.95 -9.31
CA THR A 44 -0.69 -24.37 -9.91
C THR A 44 -0.94 -25.16 -11.20
N GLU A 45 -1.88 -26.12 -11.16
CA GLU A 45 -2.25 -26.89 -12.36
C GLU A 45 -2.84 -26.01 -13.46
N ASP A 46 -3.70 -25.05 -13.09
CA ASP A 46 -4.30 -24.10 -14.01
C ASP A 46 -3.23 -23.25 -14.71
N LEU A 47 -2.25 -22.74 -13.94
CA LEU A 47 -1.12 -22.01 -14.49
C LEU A 47 -0.29 -22.88 -15.45
N LEU A 48 0.05 -24.12 -15.07
CA LEU A 48 0.83 -25.03 -15.91
C LEU A 48 0.10 -25.37 -17.21
N ARG A 49 -1.24 -25.53 -17.18
CA ARG A 49 -2.06 -25.76 -18.38
C ARG A 49 -2.04 -24.54 -19.30
N SER A 50 -2.16 -23.34 -18.76
CA SER A 50 -2.03 -22.09 -19.51
C SER A 50 -0.64 -21.94 -20.12
N VAL A 51 0.44 -22.17 -19.36
CA VAL A 51 1.83 -22.13 -19.86
C VAL A 51 2.04 -23.13 -20.99
N ALA A 52 1.55 -24.37 -20.84
CA ALA A 52 1.65 -25.39 -21.89
C ALA A 52 0.92 -24.97 -23.17
N GLN A 53 -0.29 -24.40 -23.06
CA GLN A 53 -1.04 -23.92 -24.22
C GLN A 53 -0.39 -22.69 -24.86
N ILE A 54 0.13 -21.74 -24.09
CA ILE A 54 0.87 -20.58 -24.60
C ILE A 54 2.09 -21.06 -25.41
N ASN A 55 2.86 -22.01 -24.87
CA ASN A 55 4.02 -22.60 -25.54
C ASN A 55 3.69 -23.37 -26.82
N ALA A 56 2.45 -23.85 -26.96
CA ALA A 56 1.94 -24.52 -28.15
C ALA A 56 1.24 -23.56 -29.13
N THR A 57 1.03 -22.29 -28.73
CA THR A 57 0.40 -21.28 -29.56
C THR A 57 1.48 -20.52 -30.33
N ASP A 58 1.56 -20.76 -31.63
CA ASP A 58 2.47 -20.00 -32.50
C ASP A 58 2.19 -18.49 -32.41
N SER A 59 3.21 -17.68 -32.67
CA SER A 59 3.17 -16.20 -32.77
C SER A 59 2.84 -15.43 -31.50
N ILE A 60 3.00 -16.02 -30.31
CA ILE A 60 3.10 -15.23 -29.06
C ILE A 60 4.53 -14.71 -28.94
N ASP A 61 4.70 -13.39 -28.83
CA ASP A 61 6.01 -12.76 -28.75
C ASP A 61 6.50 -12.67 -27.28
N PHE A 62 5.58 -12.45 -26.33
CA PHE A 62 5.85 -12.37 -24.88
C PHE A 62 4.56 -12.57 -24.06
N VAL A 63 4.70 -12.64 -22.73
CA VAL A 63 3.58 -12.73 -21.77
C VAL A 63 3.63 -11.57 -20.76
N LEU A 64 2.48 -10.94 -20.50
CA LEU A 64 2.30 -10.05 -19.36
C LEU A 64 1.66 -10.82 -18.21
N VAL A 65 2.13 -10.60 -16.99
CA VAL A 65 1.57 -11.19 -15.77
C VAL A 65 1.13 -10.04 -14.85
N THR A 66 -0.18 -9.86 -14.65
CA THR A 66 -0.73 -8.61 -14.07
C THR A 66 -1.24 -8.74 -12.65
N GLY A 67 -0.40 -9.27 -11.74
CA GLY A 67 -0.65 -9.27 -10.30
C GLY A 67 -1.49 -10.42 -9.75
N ASP A 68 -1.59 -10.44 -8.42
CA ASP A 68 -2.23 -11.47 -7.59
C ASP A 68 -1.68 -12.86 -7.93
N LEU A 69 -0.36 -12.97 -7.81
CA LEU A 69 0.40 -14.19 -8.11
C LEU A 69 0.11 -15.27 -7.05
N THR A 70 0.01 -14.84 -5.81
CA THR A 70 -0.08 -15.65 -4.61
C THR A 70 -1.29 -15.25 -3.79
N GLU A 71 -1.70 -16.09 -2.84
CA GLU A 71 -2.78 -15.72 -1.92
C GLU A 71 -2.29 -14.92 -0.70
N GLU A 72 -1.04 -15.12 -0.29
CA GLU A 72 -0.52 -14.57 0.98
C GLU A 72 0.72 -13.68 0.81
N GLY A 73 1.21 -13.46 -0.43
CA GLY A 73 2.37 -12.60 -0.69
C GLY A 73 3.70 -13.14 -0.17
N ASP A 74 3.76 -14.44 0.15
CA ASP A 74 4.91 -15.10 0.74
C ASP A 74 5.95 -15.50 -0.33
N ARG A 75 7.23 -15.48 0.08
CA ARG A 75 8.37 -15.80 -0.81
C ARG A 75 8.26 -17.18 -1.44
N THR A 76 7.93 -18.20 -0.65
CA THR A 76 7.97 -19.60 -1.09
C THR A 76 6.97 -19.83 -2.22
N THR A 77 5.77 -19.29 -2.08
CA THR A 77 4.72 -19.35 -3.08
C THR A 77 5.08 -18.51 -4.31
N MET A 78 5.67 -17.32 -4.15
CA MET A 78 6.15 -16.52 -5.29
C MET A 78 7.24 -17.24 -6.09
N GLU A 79 8.20 -17.89 -5.43
CA GLU A 79 9.21 -18.72 -6.09
C GLU A 79 8.58 -19.89 -6.85
N LYS A 80 7.50 -20.47 -6.30
CA LYS A 80 6.74 -21.51 -7.00
C LYS A 80 6.07 -20.97 -8.26
N VAL A 81 5.42 -19.81 -8.18
CA VAL A 81 4.84 -19.13 -9.36
C VAL A 81 5.93 -18.88 -10.41
N LYS A 82 7.08 -18.32 -10.00
CA LYS A 82 8.22 -18.09 -10.88
C LYS A 82 8.67 -19.38 -11.57
N SER A 83 8.80 -20.48 -10.84
CA SER A 83 9.21 -21.77 -11.41
C SER A 83 8.24 -22.27 -12.50
N CYS A 84 6.95 -21.96 -12.39
CA CYS A 84 5.96 -22.28 -13.41
C CYS A 84 6.06 -21.33 -14.62
N LEU A 85 6.23 -20.03 -14.37
CA LEU A 85 6.39 -19.03 -15.43
C LEU A 85 7.69 -19.22 -16.22
N ASP A 86 8.77 -19.66 -15.59
CA ASP A 86 10.07 -19.95 -16.23
C ASP A 86 10.00 -21.12 -17.24
N LEU A 87 8.88 -21.86 -17.29
CA LEU A 87 8.61 -22.86 -18.33
C LEU A 87 8.08 -22.25 -19.63
N LEU A 88 7.74 -20.96 -19.66
CA LEU A 88 7.38 -20.24 -20.88
C LEU A 88 8.58 -20.20 -21.84
N LYS A 89 8.33 -20.43 -23.13
CA LYS A 89 9.34 -20.39 -24.20
C LYS A 89 9.57 -18.96 -24.75
N VAL A 90 8.87 -18.00 -24.18
CA VAL A 90 8.88 -16.57 -24.56
C VAL A 90 9.13 -15.75 -23.29
N PRO A 91 9.69 -14.53 -23.40
CA PRO A 91 9.88 -13.68 -22.24
C PRO A 91 8.54 -13.33 -21.58
N TYR A 92 8.58 -13.11 -20.26
CA TYR A 92 7.44 -12.61 -19.50
C TYR A 92 7.82 -11.39 -18.67
N HIS A 93 6.85 -10.51 -18.44
CA HIS A 93 6.98 -9.30 -17.63
C HIS A 93 5.86 -9.26 -16.60
N VAL A 94 6.17 -8.94 -15.35
CA VAL A 94 5.25 -9.13 -14.22
C VAL A 94 5.12 -7.87 -13.37
N VAL A 95 3.91 -7.59 -12.90
CA VAL A 95 3.62 -6.58 -11.87
C VAL A 95 2.98 -7.25 -10.64
N LEU A 96 3.04 -6.55 -9.50
CA LEU A 96 2.43 -6.93 -8.23
C LEU A 96 0.91 -6.75 -8.26
N GLY A 97 0.16 -7.59 -7.53
CA GLY A 97 -1.21 -7.30 -7.11
C GLY A 97 -1.30 -7.01 -5.61
N ASN A 98 -2.51 -6.78 -5.09
CA ASN A 98 -2.69 -6.47 -3.67
C ASN A 98 -2.29 -7.62 -2.75
N HIS A 99 -2.35 -8.86 -3.23
CA HIS A 99 -1.91 -10.00 -2.44
C HIS A 99 -0.40 -9.97 -2.16
N GLU A 100 0.39 -9.44 -3.09
CA GLU A 100 1.84 -9.26 -2.89
C GLU A 100 2.19 -7.97 -2.13
N THR A 101 1.28 -6.99 -2.05
CA THR A 101 1.58 -5.70 -1.40
C THR A 101 1.05 -5.58 0.02
N LYS A 102 -0.02 -6.29 0.40
CA LYS A 102 -0.61 -6.15 1.75
C LYS A 102 -0.11 -7.17 2.76
N TRP A 103 -0.11 -8.45 2.40
CA TRP A 103 0.14 -9.55 3.34
C TRP A 103 1.58 -10.08 3.31
N SER A 104 2.48 -9.39 2.59
CA SER A 104 3.85 -9.83 2.40
C SER A 104 4.69 -9.76 3.67
N ASP A 105 5.07 -10.93 4.16
CA ASP A 105 6.06 -11.11 5.23
C ASP A 105 7.41 -10.43 4.91
N SER A 106 7.79 -10.39 3.64
CA SER A 106 8.99 -9.71 3.17
C SER A 106 8.91 -8.18 3.17
N GLY A 107 7.77 -7.59 3.57
CA GLY A 107 7.53 -6.16 3.40
C GLY A 107 7.58 -5.75 1.94
N CYS A 108 7.02 -6.58 1.05
CA CYS A 108 7.01 -6.41 -0.40
C CYS A 108 8.41 -6.42 -1.07
N THR A 109 9.46 -6.89 -0.40
CA THR A 109 10.83 -6.90 -0.98
C THR A 109 11.12 -8.15 -1.80
N ALA A 110 10.51 -9.29 -1.46
CA ALA A 110 10.77 -10.56 -2.11
C ALA A 110 10.41 -10.54 -3.60
N PHE A 111 9.36 -9.83 -3.99
CA PHE A 111 8.96 -9.73 -5.40
C PHE A 111 10.10 -9.20 -6.29
N GLY A 112 10.70 -8.07 -5.92
CA GLY A 112 11.81 -7.48 -6.67
C GLY A 112 13.04 -8.37 -6.71
N GLU A 113 13.29 -9.17 -5.66
CA GLU A 113 14.39 -10.13 -5.61
C GLU A 113 14.14 -11.37 -6.49
N ILE A 114 12.90 -11.81 -6.60
CA ILE A 114 12.49 -12.99 -7.37
C ILE A 114 12.35 -12.65 -8.86
N PHE A 115 11.72 -11.52 -9.19
CA PHE A 115 11.35 -11.13 -10.55
C PHE A 115 12.22 -10.03 -11.15
N GLY A 116 13.19 -9.49 -10.39
CA GLY A 116 14.19 -8.53 -10.87
C GLY A 116 13.82 -7.05 -10.71
N GLY A 117 12.60 -6.73 -10.30
CA GLY A 117 12.16 -5.37 -10.01
C GLY A 117 10.66 -5.28 -9.73
N GLU A 118 10.21 -4.20 -9.10
CA GLU A 118 8.79 -3.90 -8.87
C GLU A 118 8.16 -3.11 -10.04
N ARG A 119 9.00 -2.74 -11.01
CA ARG A 119 8.65 -2.06 -12.25
C ARG A 119 9.30 -2.79 -13.42
N PHE A 120 8.71 -2.68 -14.60
CA PHE A 120 9.39 -3.09 -15.83
C PHE A 120 9.21 -2.05 -16.92
N GLU A 121 10.17 -2.02 -17.85
CA GLU A 121 10.13 -1.24 -19.08
C GLU A 121 10.68 -2.12 -20.20
N PHE A 122 10.03 -2.11 -21.36
CA PHE A 122 10.62 -2.60 -22.60
C PHE A 122 9.94 -1.98 -23.82
N GLU A 123 10.66 -1.99 -24.94
CA GLU A 123 10.09 -1.67 -26.25
C GLU A 123 9.87 -2.94 -27.06
N HIS A 124 8.73 -3.02 -27.75
CA HIS A 124 8.46 -4.10 -28.69
C HIS A 124 7.77 -3.57 -29.93
N LYS A 125 8.42 -3.73 -31.09
CA LYS A 125 7.89 -3.36 -32.42
C LYS A 125 7.28 -1.95 -32.49
N GLY A 126 7.89 -1.01 -31.79
CA GLY A 126 7.51 0.42 -31.78
C GLY A 126 6.53 0.82 -30.68
N PHE A 127 6.13 -0.10 -29.79
CA PHE A 127 5.37 0.20 -28.59
C PHE A 127 6.27 0.21 -27.36
N LEU A 128 6.05 1.17 -26.46
CA LEU A 128 6.63 1.19 -25.13
C LEU A 128 5.67 0.49 -24.16
N PHE A 129 6.19 -0.43 -23.34
CA PHE A 129 5.46 -1.09 -22.27
C PHE A 129 6.04 -0.66 -20.92
N LEU A 130 5.19 -0.17 -20.02
CA LEU A 130 5.58 0.20 -18.66
C LEU A 130 4.69 -0.51 -17.66
N GLY A 131 5.31 -1.25 -16.74
CA GLY A 131 4.64 -1.93 -15.63
C GLY A 131 4.97 -1.28 -14.29
N PHE A 132 3.97 -1.05 -13.45
CA PHE A 132 4.13 -0.43 -12.13
C PHE A 132 3.13 -0.99 -11.10
N ASN A 133 3.37 -0.68 -9.83
CA ASN A 133 2.52 -1.11 -8.73
C ASN A 133 1.38 -0.11 -8.46
N SER A 134 0.19 -0.64 -8.17
CA SER A 134 -0.96 0.15 -7.71
C SER A 134 -1.66 -0.46 -6.50
N GLY A 135 -1.10 -1.50 -5.89
CA GLY A 135 -1.67 -2.14 -4.70
C GLY A 135 -1.39 -1.35 -3.42
N PRO A 136 -2.23 -1.49 -2.38
CA PRO A 136 -1.96 -0.87 -1.09
C PRO A 136 -0.76 -1.54 -0.42
N LEU A 137 0.25 -0.76 -0.04
CA LEU A 137 1.49 -1.28 0.55
C LEU A 137 1.34 -1.43 2.07
N MET A 138 1.38 -2.67 2.56
CA MET A 138 1.37 -3.08 3.97
C MET A 138 0.24 -2.50 4.83
N ARG A 139 -0.74 -1.80 4.25
CA ARG A 139 -1.87 -1.16 4.94
C ARG A 139 -3.15 -1.54 4.24
N MET A 140 -4.21 -1.81 5.00
CA MET A 140 -5.52 -1.97 4.42
C MET A 140 -6.00 -0.59 3.95
N ALA A 141 -6.15 -0.38 2.65
CA ALA A 141 -6.60 0.86 2.03
C ALA A 141 -7.01 0.59 0.57
N TYR A 142 -7.42 1.63 -0.15
CA TYR A 142 -7.47 1.57 -1.62
C TYR A 142 -6.09 1.37 -2.22
N GLY A 143 -6.05 0.93 -3.48
CA GLY A 143 -4.83 0.97 -4.27
C GLY A 143 -4.25 2.39 -4.33
N HIS A 144 -2.95 2.49 -4.55
CA HIS A 144 -2.26 3.77 -4.59
C HIS A 144 -1.04 3.65 -5.50
N VAL A 145 -0.85 4.63 -6.39
CA VAL A 145 0.37 4.73 -7.20
C VAL A 145 1.26 5.79 -6.56
N VAL A 146 2.36 5.34 -5.96
CA VAL A 146 3.26 6.22 -5.20
C VAL A 146 3.88 7.33 -6.06
N PRO A 147 4.19 8.51 -5.50
CA PRO A 147 4.71 9.64 -6.28
C PRO A 147 5.95 9.31 -7.12
N GLN A 148 6.83 8.45 -6.61
CA GLN A 148 8.04 8.01 -7.32
C GLN A 148 7.75 7.14 -8.54
N ASP A 149 6.63 6.40 -8.56
CA ASP A 149 6.22 5.57 -9.70
C ASP A 149 5.59 6.43 -10.80
N ILE A 150 4.75 7.41 -10.42
CA ILE A 150 4.19 8.38 -11.37
C ILE A 150 5.31 9.14 -12.06
N ARG A 151 6.30 9.64 -11.30
CA ARG A 151 7.46 10.35 -11.88
C ARG A 151 8.24 9.44 -12.83
N TRP A 152 8.63 8.24 -12.39
CA TRP A 152 9.36 7.29 -13.23
C TRP A 152 8.64 7.02 -14.55
N MET A 153 7.34 6.74 -14.50
CA MET A 153 6.54 6.46 -15.69
C MET A 153 6.52 7.65 -16.66
N THR A 154 6.34 8.87 -16.15
CA THR A 154 6.36 10.08 -16.99
C THR A 154 7.75 10.37 -17.57
N GLU A 155 8.82 10.13 -16.82
CA GLU A 155 10.20 10.29 -17.29
C GLU A 155 10.53 9.32 -18.42
N GLU A 156 10.11 8.05 -18.31
CA GLU A 156 10.31 7.06 -19.37
C GLU A 156 9.50 7.39 -20.63
N MET A 157 8.26 7.85 -20.49
CA MET A 157 7.47 8.26 -21.67
C MET A 157 8.04 9.53 -22.34
N GLU A 158 8.55 10.48 -21.57
CA GLU A 158 9.18 11.70 -22.13
C GLU A 158 10.46 11.35 -22.90
N LYS A 159 11.33 10.50 -22.34
CA LYS A 159 12.55 10.00 -22.97
C LYS A 159 12.26 9.28 -24.30
N ASN A 160 11.12 8.60 -24.38
CA ASN A 160 10.68 7.87 -25.56
C ASN A 160 9.94 8.73 -26.60
N GLY A 161 9.61 9.97 -26.26
CA GLY A 161 8.87 10.90 -27.10
C GLY A 161 7.35 10.74 -26.96
N LYS A 162 6.65 11.87 -26.87
CA LYS A 162 5.21 11.91 -26.52
C LYS A 162 4.27 11.18 -27.48
N ASP A 163 4.69 10.96 -28.73
CA ASP A 163 3.88 10.32 -29.75
C ASP A 163 4.15 8.80 -29.88
N LYS A 164 5.16 8.26 -29.17
CA LYS A 164 5.39 6.82 -29.12
C LYS A 164 4.17 6.14 -28.48
N PRO A 165 3.55 5.13 -29.12
CA PRO A 165 2.45 4.39 -28.53
C PRO A 165 2.88 3.69 -27.23
N VAL A 166 2.11 3.88 -26.16
CA VAL A 166 2.40 3.30 -24.84
C VAL A 166 1.30 2.33 -24.41
N ILE A 167 1.69 1.19 -23.86
CA ILE A 167 0.83 0.28 -23.11
C ILE A 167 1.27 0.32 -21.64
N LEU A 168 0.33 0.64 -20.77
CA LEU A 168 0.55 0.72 -19.33
C LEU A 168 -0.02 -0.52 -18.66
N VAL A 169 0.73 -1.09 -17.73
CA VAL A 169 0.42 -2.37 -17.10
C VAL A 169 0.43 -2.20 -15.59
N THR A 170 -0.70 -2.51 -14.96
CA THR A 170 -0.88 -2.45 -13.50
C THR A 170 -1.90 -3.50 -13.09
N HIS A 171 -2.07 -3.78 -11.80
CA HIS A 171 -3.06 -4.75 -11.35
C HIS A 171 -4.47 -4.14 -11.22
N TYR A 172 -4.60 -3.04 -10.47
CA TYR A 172 -5.91 -2.42 -10.21
C TYR A 172 -6.45 -1.65 -11.41
N PRO A 173 -7.79 -1.60 -11.57
CA PRO A 173 -8.39 -0.57 -12.41
C PRO A 173 -8.14 0.83 -11.82
N LEU A 174 -7.80 1.79 -12.69
CA LEU A 174 -7.60 3.18 -12.30
C LEU A 174 -8.94 3.93 -12.25
N MET A 175 -9.77 3.57 -11.27
CA MET A 175 -11.10 4.15 -11.05
C MET A 175 -11.27 4.62 -9.62
N ASP A 176 -12.22 5.53 -9.43
CA ASP A 176 -12.70 5.96 -8.12
C ASP A 176 -13.19 4.76 -7.30
N GLY A 177 -12.69 4.64 -6.07
CA GLY A 177 -12.97 3.53 -5.16
C GLY A 177 -12.09 2.29 -5.35
N ASP A 178 -11.21 2.25 -6.35
CA ASP A 178 -10.22 1.18 -6.55
C ASP A 178 -8.81 1.67 -6.21
N VAL A 179 -8.39 2.77 -6.82
CA VAL A 179 -7.10 3.44 -6.59
C VAL A 179 -7.38 4.86 -6.13
N ASP A 180 -6.83 5.30 -5.00
CA ASP A 180 -7.20 6.57 -4.37
C ASP A 180 -6.71 7.82 -5.14
N ASN A 181 -5.67 7.67 -5.96
CA ASN A 181 -5.06 8.76 -6.73
C ASN A 181 -5.12 8.52 -8.24
N TRP A 182 -6.12 7.78 -8.72
CA TRP A 182 -6.34 7.50 -10.15
C TRP A 182 -6.27 8.76 -11.02
N TYR A 183 -6.82 9.88 -10.54
CA TYR A 183 -6.86 11.15 -11.25
C TYR A 183 -5.45 11.74 -11.48
N GLU A 184 -4.52 11.52 -10.54
CA GLU A 184 -3.12 11.95 -10.68
C GLU A 184 -2.42 11.14 -11.76
N VAL A 185 -2.70 9.83 -11.78
CA VAL A 185 -2.15 8.91 -12.78
C VAL A 185 -2.68 9.25 -14.17
N THR A 186 -4.00 9.38 -14.34
CA THR A 186 -4.60 9.67 -15.63
C THR A 186 -4.21 11.05 -16.14
N ASP A 187 -4.12 12.07 -15.28
CA ASP A 187 -3.60 13.39 -15.66
C ASP A 187 -2.12 13.33 -16.07
N ALA A 188 -1.28 12.59 -15.34
CA ALA A 188 0.15 12.49 -15.60
C ALA A 188 0.46 11.82 -16.95
N VAL A 189 -0.30 10.80 -17.35
CA VAL A 189 -0.02 10.04 -18.58
C VAL A 189 -0.77 10.55 -19.82
N ARG A 190 -1.83 11.34 -19.64
CA ARG A 190 -2.66 11.89 -20.72
C ARG A 190 -1.90 12.73 -21.76
N PRO A 191 -0.82 13.46 -21.45
CA PRO A 191 -0.04 14.15 -22.47
C PRO A 191 0.65 13.21 -23.48
N TYR A 192 0.73 11.91 -23.21
CA TYR A 192 1.43 10.91 -24.02
C TYR A 192 0.45 10.08 -24.86
N ASN A 193 0.95 9.34 -25.84
CA ASN A 193 0.16 8.48 -26.72
C ASN A 193 -0.14 7.11 -26.08
N VAL A 194 -0.79 7.11 -24.90
CA VAL A 194 -1.24 5.89 -24.22
C VAL A 194 -2.37 5.27 -25.02
N ARG A 195 -2.19 3.99 -25.41
CA ARG A 195 -3.14 3.23 -26.21
C ARG A 195 -4.03 2.31 -25.39
N LEU A 196 -3.50 1.77 -24.29
CA LEU A 196 -4.23 0.83 -23.46
C LEU A 196 -3.59 0.70 -22.08
N PHE A 197 -4.42 0.68 -21.05
CA PHE A 197 -4.09 0.10 -19.75
C PHE A 197 -4.51 -1.38 -19.71
N ILE A 198 -3.67 -2.23 -19.15
CA ILE A 198 -3.93 -3.67 -19.00
C ILE A 198 -3.78 -4.05 -17.53
N GLY A 199 -4.79 -4.70 -16.96
CA GLY A 199 -4.77 -5.19 -15.58
C GLY A 199 -5.67 -6.38 -15.30
N GLY A 200 -5.90 -6.63 -14.00
CA GLY A 200 -6.56 -7.82 -13.44
C GLY A 200 -7.63 -7.49 -12.40
N HIS A 201 -7.58 -8.14 -11.24
CA HIS A 201 -8.30 -7.83 -9.99
C HIS A 201 -9.74 -8.35 -9.90
N TYR A 202 -10.59 -8.13 -10.91
CA TYR A 202 -12.02 -8.49 -10.82
C TYR A 202 -12.37 -9.90 -11.31
N HIS A 203 -11.37 -10.72 -11.65
CA HIS A 203 -11.51 -12.08 -12.17
C HIS A 203 -12.50 -12.16 -13.36
N SER A 204 -12.68 -11.06 -14.11
CA SER A 204 -13.66 -10.96 -15.18
C SER A 204 -13.18 -10.01 -16.27
N ASN A 205 -13.59 -10.29 -17.51
CA ASN A 205 -13.29 -9.40 -18.64
C ASN A 205 -14.06 -8.09 -18.49
N ARG A 206 -13.36 -6.96 -18.55
CA ARG A 206 -13.96 -5.62 -18.52
C ARG A 206 -13.33 -4.73 -19.56
N ASP A 207 -14.18 -4.04 -20.31
CA ASP A 207 -13.82 -2.92 -21.17
C ASP A 207 -14.10 -1.63 -20.40
N LEU A 208 -13.04 -0.90 -20.04
CA LEU A 208 -13.09 0.25 -19.12
C LEU A 208 -12.53 1.51 -19.78
N ARG A 209 -12.92 2.67 -19.28
CA ARG A 209 -12.33 3.96 -19.67
C ARG A 209 -11.85 4.67 -18.41
N TYR A 210 -10.57 5.03 -18.37
CA TYR A 210 -9.96 5.80 -17.29
C TYR A 210 -9.85 7.25 -17.75
N ASP A 211 -10.90 8.03 -17.50
CA ASP A 211 -11.03 9.42 -17.98
C ASP A 211 -10.81 9.52 -19.52
N GLY A 212 -11.46 8.60 -20.24
CA GLY A 212 -11.36 8.43 -21.69
C GLY A 212 -10.23 7.51 -22.18
N ILE A 213 -9.18 7.26 -21.40
CA ILE A 213 -8.08 6.37 -21.79
C ILE A 213 -8.59 4.91 -21.79
N PRO A 214 -8.37 4.12 -22.86
CA PRO A 214 -8.79 2.71 -22.88
C PRO A 214 -8.11 1.89 -21.78
N GLY A 215 -8.90 1.08 -21.07
CA GLY A 215 -8.43 0.13 -20.08
C GLY A 215 -9.12 -1.23 -20.25
N VAL A 216 -8.40 -2.30 -19.95
CA VAL A 216 -8.91 -3.67 -19.96
C VAL A 216 -8.54 -4.39 -18.69
N LEU A 217 -9.54 -5.07 -18.10
CA LEU A 217 -9.29 -6.14 -17.14
C LEU A 217 -9.57 -7.48 -17.79
N MET A 218 -8.74 -8.47 -17.50
CA MET A 218 -8.88 -9.84 -17.99
C MET A 218 -9.45 -10.74 -16.89
N ARG A 219 -10.18 -11.79 -17.29
CA ARG A 219 -10.52 -12.89 -16.38
C ARG A 219 -9.27 -13.47 -15.71
N SER A 220 -9.46 -14.05 -14.52
CA SER A 220 -8.40 -14.74 -13.80
C SER A 220 -7.93 -16.00 -14.55
N ASN A 221 -6.70 -16.42 -14.28
CA ASN A 221 -6.13 -17.66 -14.78
C ASN A 221 -6.85 -18.91 -14.24
N LEU A 222 -7.41 -18.78 -13.04
CA LEU A 222 -8.15 -19.83 -12.32
C LEU A 222 -9.28 -20.43 -13.14
N CYS A 223 -9.60 -21.70 -12.89
CA CYS A 223 -10.80 -22.34 -13.40
C CYS A 223 -12.07 -21.50 -13.18
N ASP A 224 -12.86 -21.34 -14.25
CA ASP A 224 -14.22 -20.84 -14.13
C ASP A 224 -15.18 -21.90 -13.55
N LYS A 225 -16.48 -21.57 -13.48
CA LYS A 225 -17.52 -22.46 -12.96
C LYS A 225 -17.68 -23.78 -13.74
N GLU A 226 -17.15 -23.85 -14.96
CA GLU A 226 -17.16 -25.04 -15.81
C GLU A 226 -15.82 -25.82 -15.70
N GLY A 227 -14.94 -25.43 -14.77
CA GLY A 227 -13.66 -26.09 -14.53
C GLY A 227 -12.60 -25.78 -15.59
N LYS A 228 -12.72 -24.64 -16.29
CA LYS A 228 -11.83 -24.27 -17.39
C LYS A 228 -10.94 -23.08 -17.00
N PRO A 229 -9.62 -23.27 -16.88
CA PRO A 229 -8.70 -22.15 -16.73
C PRO A 229 -8.60 -21.38 -18.06
N GLY A 230 -7.88 -20.25 -18.06
CA GLY A 230 -7.63 -19.53 -19.29
C GLY A 230 -7.07 -18.14 -19.10
N TYR A 231 -6.76 -17.48 -20.21
CA TYR A 231 -5.90 -16.30 -20.22
C TYR A 231 -6.27 -15.34 -21.34
N GLY A 232 -5.68 -14.15 -21.33
CA GLY A 232 -5.88 -13.13 -22.36
C GLY A 232 -4.93 -13.30 -23.54
N ILE A 233 -5.40 -13.01 -24.75
CA ILE A 233 -4.54 -12.86 -25.94
C ILE A 233 -4.82 -11.50 -26.58
N TYR A 234 -3.76 -10.78 -26.90
CA TYR A 234 -3.81 -9.47 -27.54
C TYR A 234 -3.14 -9.56 -28.90
N GLU A 235 -3.85 -9.17 -29.96
CA GLU A 235 -3.30 -9.08 -31.31
C GLU A 235 -3.18 -7.61 -31.71
N VAL A 236 -1.95 -7.15 -31.90
CA VAL A 236 -1.62 -5.79 -32.31
C VAL A 236 -1.35 -5.81 -33.82
N THR A 237 -2.23 -5.13 -34.56
CA THR A 237 -2.12 -4.90 -36.01
C THR A 237 -1.66 -3.46 -36.27
N GLY A 238 -1.50 -3.06 -37.52
CA GLY A 238 -1.14 -1.67 -37.85
C GLY A 238 -2.21 -0.64 -37.49
N ASP A 239 -3.44 -1.08 -37.22
CA ASP A 239 -4.62 -0.22 -37.01
C ASP A 239 -5.41 -0.54 -35.73
N SER A 240 -5.14 -1.67 -35.07
CA SER A 240 -5.94 -2.09 -33.91
C SER A 240 -5.18 -2.96 -32.90
N ILE A 241 -5.65 -2.96 -31.65
CA ILE A 241 -5.35 -3.96 -30.62
C ILE A 241 -6.64 -4.76 -30.43
N ARG A 242 -6.65 -6.05 -30.77
CA ARG A 242 -7.80 -6.94 -30.60
C ARG A 242 -7.59 -7.84 -29.40
N VAL A 243 -8.60 -7.95 -28.54
CA VAL A 243 -8.48 -8.66 -27.27
C VAL A 243 -9.37 -9.88 -27.27
N TYR A 244 -8.77 -11.01 -26.91
CA TYR A 244 -9.39 -12.33 -26.88
C TYR A 244 -9.24 -12.95 -25.50
N THR A 245 -10.18 -13.83 -25.17
CA THR A 245 -10.02 -14.79 -24.08
C THR A 245 -9.80 -16.17 -24.66
N GLN A 246 -8.78 -16.86 -24.14
CA GLN A 246 -8.45 -18.23 -24.46
C GLN A 246 -8.79 -19.10 -23.25
N ARG A 247 -9.93 -19.80 -23.29
CA ARG A 247 -10.25 -20.88 -22.34
C ARG A 247 -9.51 -22.15 -22.77
N ILE A 248 -8.95 -22.89 -21.82
CA ILE A 248 -8.12 -24.06 -22.18
C ILE A 248 -8.98 -25.14 -22.86
N GLY A 249 -8.53 -25.58 -24.05
CA GLY A 249 -9.23 -26.57 -24.86
C GLY A 249 -10.44 -26.04 -25.66
N GLU A 250 -10.60 -24.73 -25.78
CA GLU A 250 -11.61 -24.09 -26.63
C GLU A 250 -10.97 -23.14 -27.65
N PRO A 251 -11.66 -22.74 -28.73
CA PRO A 251 -11.19 -21.63 -29.56
C PRO A 251 -11.17 -20.32 -28.77
N LYS A 252 -10.15 -19.47 -28.99
CA LYS A 252 -10.14 -18.10 -28.45
C LYS A 252 -11.35 -17.31 -28.95
N LYS A 253 -11.93 -16.49 -28.07
CA LYS A 253 -13.10 -15.64 -28.38
C LYS A 253 -12.73 -14.17 -28.25
N GLN A 254 -12.90 -13.40 -29.31
CA GLN A 254 -12.73 -11.94 -29.27
C GLN A 254 -13.88 -11.35 -28.46
N TRP A 255 -13.57 -10.35 -27.64
CA TRP A 255 -14.62 -9.68 -26.86
C TRP A 255 -14.48 -8.14 -26.86
N THR A 256 -13.32 -7.58 -27.18
CA THR A 256 -13.16 -6.15 -27.47
C THR A 256 -12.02 -5.87 -28.45
N ALA A 257 -11.94 -4.63 -28.96
CA ALA A 257 -10.84 -4.13 -29.77
C ALA A 257 -10.71 -2.61 -29.67
N PHE A 258 -9.48 -2.10 -29.83
CA PHE A 258 -9.15 -0.68 -29.78
C PHE A 258 -8.43 -0.27 -31.06
N SER A 259 -8.79 0.87 -31.65
CA SER A 259 -8.10 1.48 -32.78
C SER A 259 -6.77 2.12 -32.36
N LEU A 260 -5.73 1.92 -33.16
CA LEU A 260 -4.45 2.61 -33.02
C LEU A 260 -4.39 3.92 -33.80
N THR A 261 -5.37 4.19 -34.65
CA THR A 261 -5.47 5.42 -35.45
C THR A 261 -6.46 6.42 -34.86
N GLY A 262 -7.43 5.95 -34.06
CA GLY A 262 -8.39 6.78 -33.35
C GLY A 262 -7.77 7.57 -32.20
N GLN A 263 -8.43 8.68 -31.86
CA GLN A 263 -8.18 9.44 -30.65
C GLN A 263 -9.25 9.11 -29.61
N TYR A 264 -8.84 8.70 -28.42
CA TYR A 264 -9.74 8.30 -27.33
C TYR A 264 -10.00 9.37 -26.29
N TYR A 265 -9.04 10.27 -26.11
CA TYR A 265 -9.06 11.29 -25.08
C TYR A 265 -8.37 12.55 -25.58
N ASP A 266 -8.68 13.67 -24.94
CA ASP A 266 -7.96 14.92 -25.12
C ASP A 266 -6.63 14.87 -24.35
N ARG A 267 -5.51 15.08 -25.04
CA ARG A 267 -4.16 15.10 -24.46
C ARG A 267 -3.89 16.33 -23.59
N ASN A 268 -4.70 17.37 -23.74
CA ASN A 268 -4.68 18.58 -22.91
C ASN A 268 -5.85 18.62 -21.90
N GLY A 269 -6.65 17.54 -21.86
CA GLY A 269 -7.78 17.41 -20.96
C GLY A 269 -7.36 17.17 -19.51
N LYS A 270 -8.33 16.78 -18.71
CA LYS A 270 -8.21 16.53 -17.26
C LYS A 270 -9.06 15.32 -16.88
N ALA A 271 -8.77 14.73 -15.73
CA ALA A 271 -9.63 13.74 -15.11
C ALA A 271 -11.08 14.26 -14.95
N GLU A 272 -12.05 13.37 -15.08
CA GLU A 272 -13.48 13.71 -15.02
C GLU A 272 -13.93 14.06 -13.60
N LYS A 273 -13.27 13.46 -12.61
CA LYS A 273 -13.54 13.66 -11.18
C LYS A 273 -12.24 13.91 -10.43
N TYR A 274 -12.32 14.82 -9.46
CA TYR A 274 -11.27 15.08 -8.47
C TYR A 274 -11.85 14.93 -7.06
N PRO A 275 -11.00 14.70 -6.04
CA PRO A 275 -11.42 14.66 -4.65
C PRO A 275 -12.10 15.97 -4.23
N ASP A 276 -13.15 15.86 -3.42
CA ASP A 276 -13.86 17.04 -2.90
C ASP A 276 -13.26 17.53 -1.58
N PHE A 277 -12.83 18.79 -1.56
CA PHE A 277 -12.27 19.49 -0.39
C PHE A 277 -13.26 20.50 0.23
N SER A 278 -14.53 20.47 -0.17
CA SER A 278 -15.57 21.39 0.32
C SER A 278 -15.70 21.40 1.84
N VAL A 279 -15.47 20.26 2.51
CA VAL A 279 -15.48 20.12 3.97
C VAL A 279 -14.55 21.10 4.69
N ASN A 280 -13.43 21.49 4.07
CA ASN A 280 -12.49 22.45 4.68
C ASN A 280 -13.10 23.85 4.81
N LYS A 281 -14.11 24.18 4.00
CA LYS A 281 -14.85 25.45 4.08
C LYS A 281 -15.85 25.46 5.24
N GLU A 282 -16.30 24.29 5.69
CA GLU A 282 -17.19 24.16 6.86
C GLU A 282 -16.43 24.43 8.17
N TYR A 283 -15.12 24.16 8.19
CA TYR A 283 -14.26 24.33 9.36
C TYR A 283 -13.07 25.26 9.07
N PRO A 284 -13.32 26.54 8.73
CA PRO A 284 -12.28 27.47 8.32
C PRO A 284 -11.25 27.79 9.43
N GLN A 285 -11.53 27.44 10.68
CA GLN A 285 -10.62 27.56 11.81
C GLN A 285 -9.42 26.60 11.73
N VAL A 286 -9.54 25.48 11.02
CA VAL A 286 -8.44 24.54 10.82
C VAL A 286 -7.54 25.06 9.71
N LYS A 287 -6.24 25.16 9.98
CA LYS A 287 -5.24 25.68 9.05
C LYS A 287 -4.04 24.75 8.97
N GLU A 288 -3.56 24.52 7.77
CA GLU A 288 -2.24 23.94 7.53
C GLU A 288 -1.18 24.97 7.97
N GLN A 289 -0.51 24.70 9.08
CA GLN A 289 0.59 25.56 9.54
C GLN A 289 1.80 25.42 8.60
N TRP A 290 2.09 24.18 8.22
CA TRP A 290 3.04 23.84 7.17
C TRP A 290 2.74 22.43 6.64
N MET A 291 3.17 22.19 5.41
CA MET A 291 3.11 20.89 4.76
C MET A 291 4.31 20.77 3.80
N VAL A 292 4.89 19.58 3.74
CA VAL A 292 6.01 19.24 2.85
C VAL A 292 5.60 18.05 2.00
N GLN A 293 5.83 18.16 0.70
CA GLN A 293 5.78 17.05 -0.24
C GLN A 293 7.16 16.41 -0.33
N THR A 294 7.30 15.17 0.13
CA THR A 294 8.58 14.46 0.15
C THR A 294 8.93 13.86 -1.21
N GLY A 295 7.91 13.63 -2.06
CA GLY A 295 8.05 12.93 -3.32
C GLY A 295 8.22 11.42 -3.17
N ALA A 296 8.05 10.85 -1.98
CA ALA A 296 8.09 9.42 -1.74
C ALA A 296 6.85 8.99 -0.95
N GLY A 297 6.39 7.75 -1.15
CA GLY A 297 5.29 7.20 -0.35
C GLY A 297 5.64 7.09 1.14
N ILE A 298 4.68 7.35 2.03
CA ILE A 298 4.87 7.30 3.50
C ILE A 298 3.80 6.41 4.15
N TYR A 299 4.24 5.37 4.88
CA TYR A 299 3.35 4.37 5.49
C TYR A 299 3.39 4.34 7.03
N CYS A 300 4.11 5.30 7.61
CA CYS A 300 4.38 5.38 9.03
C CYS A 300 3.84 6.67 9.63
N SER A 301 3.46 6.64 10.91
CA SER A 301 3.13 7.84 11.67
C SER A 301 4.38 8.66 11.98
N PRO A 302 4.28 9.99 12.11
CA PRO A 302 5.42 10.80 12.52
C PRO A 302 5.81 10.52 13.98
N ALA A 303 7.11 10.52 14.27
CA ALA A 303 7.60 10.57 15.65
C ALA A 303 8.06 11.98 16.00
N VAL A 304 7.87 12.44 17.23
CA VAL A 304 8.19 13.81 17.64
C VAL A 304 8.94 13.83 18.97
N GLU A 305 10.03 14.59 19.03
CA GLU A 305 10.71 14.96 20.27
C GLU A 305 11.17 16.42 20.16
N LYS A 306 10.84 17.23 21.17
CA LYS A 306 11.21 18.65 21.26
C LYS A 306 10.76 19.41 19.99
N ASP A 307 11.72 19.81 19.16
CA ASP A 307 11.54 20.67 18.00
C ASP A 307 11.67 19.91 16.66
N LYS A 308 11.65 18.57 16.68
CA LYS A 308 11.86 17.73 15.50
C LYS A 308 10.77 16.69 15.29
N VAL A 309 10.48 16.44 14.02
CA VAL A 309 9.56 15.41 13.54
C VAL A 309 10.34 14.44 12.66
N PHE A 310 10.24 13.14 12.94
CA PHE A 310 10.95 12.07 12.22
C PHE A 310 9.96 11.23 11.43
N VAL A 311 10.23 11.04 10.15
CA VAL A 311 9.37 10.30 9.22
C VAL A 311 10.22 9.40 8.33
N GLY A 312 9.85 8.12 8.23
CA GLY A 312 10.42 7.17 7.28
C GLY A 312 9.58 7.06 6.02
N ASP A 313 10.23 6.87 4.87
CA ASP A 313 9.57 6.72 3.57
C ASP A 313 9.87 5.37 2.88
N ASP A 314 9.11 5.11 1.82
CA ASP A 314 9.21 3.89 1.00
C ASP A 314 10.54 3.77 0.24
N MET A 315 11.26 4.88 0.07
CA MET A 315 12.60 4.87 -0.53
C MET A 315 13.70 4.53 0.48
N GLY A 316 13.33 4.22 1.74
CA GLY A 316 14.26 3.81 2.78
C GLY A 316 14.93 4.98 3.50
N ARG A 317 14.40 6.21 3.36
CA ARG A 317 14.98 7.39 3.99
C ARG A 317 14.20 7.76 5.25
N LEU A 318 14.92 7.90 6.36
CA LEU A 318 14.41 8.55 7.56
C LEU A 318 14.79 10.04 7.51
N THR A 319 13.81 10.93 7.51
CA THR A 319 14.03 12.38 7.46
C THR A 319 13.57 13.07 8.72
N ALA A 320 14.39 13.97 9.25
CA ALA A 320 14.02 14.88 10.33
C ALA A 320 13.59 16.24 9.77
N TYR A 321 12.44 16.72 10.23
CA TYR A 321 11.89 18.03 9.90
C TYR A 321 11.79 18.89 11.16
N ALA A 322 11.99 20.20 11.03
CA ALA A 322 11.76 21.14 12.11
C ALA A 322 10.24 21.25 12.38
N LEU A 323 9.82 20.98 13.62
CA LEU A 323 8.42 21.02 14.03
C LEU A 323 7.74 22.37 13.74
N LYS A 324 8.50 23.46 13.82
CA LYS A 324 7.97 24.82 13.66
C LYS A 324 7.45 25.10 12.25
N ASN A 325 8.11 24.56 11.22
CA ASN A 325 7.89 24.99 9.82
C ASN A 325 8.12 23.91 8.76
N GLY A 326 8.33 22.65 9.15
CA GLY A 326 8.55 21.55 8.21
C GLY A 326 9.90 21.58 7.49
N LYS A 327 10.83 22.49 7.83
CA LYS A 327 12.13 22.52 7.15
C LYS A 327 12.90 21.23 7.40
N LYS A 328 13.33 20.54 6.33
CA LYS A 328 14.26 19.39 6.43
C LYS A 328 15.53 19.81 7.17
N LEU A 329 15.88 19.06 8.21
CA LEU A 329 17.07 19.24 9.04
C LEU A 329 18.20 18.30 8.62
N TRP A 330 17.90 17.01 8.56
CA TRP A 330 18.82 15.95 8.15
C TRP A 330 18.03 14.77 7.58
N SER A 331 18.71 13.86 6.88
CA SER A 331 18.15 12.57 6.49
C SER A 331 19.19 11.46 6.59
N PHE A 332 18.74 10.26 6.93
CA PHE A 332 19.52 9.02 6.96
C PHE A 332 18.96 8.04 5.92
N GLU A 333 19.83 7.32 5.22
CA GLU A 333 19.45 6.36 4.18
C GLU A 333 19.70 4.94 4.69
N SER A 334 18.63 4.16 4.83
CA SER A 334 18.69 2.71 5.04
C SER A 334 18.70 1.98 3.68
N GLY A 335 18.88 0.66 3.68
CA GLY A 335 19.03 -0.09 2.43
C GLY A 335 17.72 -0.37 1.68
N LYS A 336 16.57 -0.24 2.35
CA LYS A 336 15.22 -0.56 1.83
C LYS A 336 14.17 0.27 2.57
N ARG A 337 12.91 0.18 2.12
CA ARG A 337 11.74 0.91 2.66
C ARG A 337 11.61 0.88 4.19
N ILE A 338 11.10 1.98 4.73
CA ILE A 338 10.73 2.12 6.14
C ILE A 338 9.20 2.17 6.23
N VAL A 339 8.60 1.09 6.75
CA VAL A 339 7.13 0.95 6.87
C VAL A 339 6.66 1.16 8.31
N GLY A 340 7.44 0.68 9.29
CA GLY A 340 7.11 0.78 10.70
C GLY A 340 7.21 2.21 11.24
N THR A 341 6.32 2.58 12.17
CA THR A 341 6.36 3.86 12.88
C THR A 341 7.64 3.97 13.72
N PRO A 342 8.51 4.97 13.49
CA PRO A 342 9.67 5.22 14.33
C PRO A 342 9.26 5.66 15.74
N ALA A 343 10.18 5.54 16.70
CA ALA A 343 10.04 6.13 18.02
C ALA A 343 11.28 6.93 18.39
N VAL A 344 11.12 7.95 19.22
CA VAL A 344 12.22 8.77 19.70
C VAL A 344 12.09 8.98 21.20
N SER A 345 13.19 8.82 21.92
CA SER A 345 13.30 9.15 23.33
C SER A 345 14.76 9.44 23.66
N GLU A 346 14.99 10.33 24.62
CA GLU A 346 16.33 10.66 25.12
C GLU A 346 17.30 11.10 24.01
N GLY A 347 16.77 11.73 22.95
CA GLY A 347 17.55 12.15 21.80
C GLY A 347 18.02 11.00 20.89
N ILE A 348 17.41 9.81 20.97
CA ILE A 348 17.71 8.65 20.12
C ILE A 348 16.45 8.26 19.35
N VAL A 349 16.55 8.21 18.02
CA VAL A 349 15.49 7.72 17.14
C VAL A 349 15.73 6.25 16.83
N VAL A 350 14.73 5.41 17.05
CA VAL A 350 14.76 3.98 16.75
C VAL A 350 13.71 3.63 15.69
N PHE A 351 14.12 2.87 14.67
CA PHE A 351 13.24 2.41 13.61
C PHE A 351 13.73 1.11 12.97
N GLY A 352 12.81 0.38 12.34
CA GLY A 352 13.11 -0.79 11.51
C GLY A 352 13.07 -0.46 10.02
N SER A 353 13.84 -1.21 9.22
CA SER A 353 13.80 -1.16 7.76
C SER A 353 13.62 -2.57 7.19
N ALA A 354 13.05 -2.63 5.99
CA ALA A 354 12.97 -3.88 5.23
C ALA A 354 14.35 -4.41 4.78
N ASP A 355 15.43 -3.69 5.05
CA ASP A 355 16.82 -4.15 4.83
C ASP A 355 17.33 -5.11 5.90
N ARG A 356 16.43 -5.53 6.80
CA ARG A 356 16.66 -6.46 7.92
C ARG A 356 17.48 -5.85 9.05
N ARG A 357 17.42 -4.53 9.22
CA ARG A 357 18.08 -3.83 10.34
C ARG A 357 17.12 -2.99 11.16
N ILE A 358 17.45 -2.91 12.44
CA ILE A 358 16.92 -1.93 13.39
C ILE A 358 18.03 -0.92 13.64
N TYR A 359 17.71 0.35 13.49
CA TYR A 359 18.65 1.46 13.59
C TYR A 359 18.40 2.28 14.84
N GLY A 360 19.47 2.68 15.52
CA GLY A 360 19.46 3.75 16.53
C GLY A 360 20.26 4.94 16.01
N LEU A 361 19.63 6.09 15.87
CA LEU A 361 20.25 7.32 15.38
C LEU A 361 20.22 8.42 16.42
N ASN A 362 21.21 9.30 16.37
CA ASN A 362 21.18 10.55 17.11
C ASN A 362 20.10 11.48 16.53
N ALA A 363 19.11 11.85 17.33
CA ALA A 363 18.01 12.71 16.92
C ALA A 363 18.46 14.12 16.48
N LYS A 364 19.63 14.58 16.94
CA LYS A 364 20.15 15.93 16.66
C LYS A 364 20.60 16.08 15.21
N ASP A 365 21.35 15.12 14.68
CA ASP A 365 22.07 15.24 13.42
C ASP A 365 21.90 14.02 12.48
N GLY A 366 21.23 12.97 12.94
CA GLY A 366 20.99 11.75 12.16
C GLY A 366 22.17 10.79 12.12
N SER A 367 23.23 11.03 12.92
CA SER A 367 24.38 10.12 12.96
C SER A 367 23.97 8.75 13.49
N LEU A 368 24.45 7.69 12.83
CA LEU A 368 24.26 6.30 13.29
C LEU A 368 24.95 6.06 14.63
N LEU A 369 24.21 5.57 15.62
CA LEU A 369 24.74 5.18 16.93
C LEU A 369 24.98 3.68 17.00
N TRP A 370 24.01 2.89 16.54
CA TRP A 370 24.09 1.43 16.54
C TRP A 370 23.10 0.82 15.55
N THR A 371 23.32 -0.45 15.23
CA THR A 371 22.42 -1.30 14.42
C THR A 371 22.23 -2.66 15.09
N VAL A 372 21.02 -3.20 14.99
CA VAL A 372 20.72 -4.61 15.31
C VAL A 372 20.26 -5.31 14.05
N GLU A 373 20.86 -6.46 13.74
CA GLU A 373 20.45 -7.27 12.58
C GLU A 373 19.28 -8.20 12.95
N ALA A 374 18.33 -8.30 12.03
CA ALA A 374 17.25 -9.27 12.00
C ALA A 374 17.49 -10.27 10.87
N ALA A 375 16.88 -11.45 10.93
CA ALA A 375 17.02 -12.44 9.86
C ALA A 375 16.17 -12.07 8.62
N GLU A 376 15.08 -11.34 8.84
CA GLU A 376 14.07 -10.95 7.86
C GLU A 376 13.68 -9.46 8.04
N PRO A 377 12.93 -8.86 7.09
CA PRO A 377 12.52 -7.46 7.13
C PRO A 377 11.91 -7.00 8.47
N VAL A 378 12.23 -5.77 8.89
CA VAL A 378 11.72 -5.20 10.13
C VAL A 378 10.58 -4.22 9.81
N LEU A 379 9.34 -4.71 9.92
CA LEU A 379 8.12 -3.97 9.57
C LEU A 379 7.42 -3.37 10.79
N GLY A 380 7.80 -3.79 12.00
CA GLY A 380 7.19 -3.38 13.26
C GLY A 380 7.34 -1.90 13.57
N ALA A 381 6.26 -1.29 14.06
CA ALA A 381 6.32 0.00 14.74
C ALA A 381 6.99 -0.13 16.12
N VAL A 382 7.69 0.93 16.55
CA VAL A 382 8.49 0.95 17.77
C VAL A 382 7.71 1.58 18.92
N THR A 383 7.81 1.00 20.11
CA THR A 383 7.50 1.69 21.38
C THR A 383 8.77 1.79 22.21
N ILE A 384 9.08 2.98 22.72
CA ILE A 384 10.19 3.18 23.67
C ILE A 384 9.60 3.46 25.05
N ALA A 385 10.07 2.73 26.06
CA ALA A 385 9.76 2.96 27.47
C ALA A 385 10.99 2.63 28.33
N ASP A 386 11.31 3.49 29.30
CA ASP A 386 12.40 3.29 30.28
C ASP A 386 13.75 2.94 29.65
N GLY A 387 14.16 3.69 28.61
CA GLY A 387 15.41 3.45 27.89
C GLY A 387 15.43 2.17 27.02
N ARG A 388 14.28 1.53 26.79
CA ARG A 388 14.16 0.29 26.00
C ARG A 388 13.22 0.47 24.81
N ALA A 389 13.68 0.10 23.63
CA ALA A 389 12.86 -0.04 22.43
C ALA A 389 12.27 -1.46 22.33
N TYR A 390 10.98 -1.54 22.04
CA TYR A 390 10.24 -2.78 21.82
C TYR A 390 9.76 -2.83 20.38
N ILE A 391 10.14 -3.87 19.65
CA ILE A 391 9.91 -3.98 18.21
C ILE A 391 9.85 -5.44 17.76
N GLY A 392 8.92 -5.73 16.85
CA GLY A 392 8.81 -7.01 16.15
C GLY A 392 9.29 -6.91 14.70
N ALA A 393 9.61 -8.07 14.11
CA ALA A 393 10.05 -8.18 12.73
C ALA A 393 9.42 -9.40 12.05
N SER A 394 9.70 -9.58 10.77
CA SER A 394 9.20 -10.71 9.98
C SER A 394 9.91 -12.02 10.26
N ASP A 395 11.02 -12.00 11.00
CA ASP A 395 11.73 -13.20 11.47
C ASP A 395 11.10 -13.81 12.72
N THR A 396 9.81 -13.53 12.92
CA THR A 396 8.98 -14.00 14.04
C THR A 396 9.57 -13.73 15.43
N THR A 397 10.48 -12.75 15.51
CA THR A 397 11.18 -12.41 16.75
C THR A 397 10.77 -11.03 17.25
N PHE A 398 10.27 -10.98 18.48
CA PHE A 398 10.00 -9.74 19.20
C PHE A 398 11.17 -9.42 20.13
N ARG A 399 11.62 -8.17 20.16
CA ARG A 399 12.87 -7.77 20.82
C ARG A 399 12.63 -6.62 21.79
N ALA A 400 13.36 -6.64 22.91
CA ALA A 400 13.63 -5.45 23.72
C ALA A 400 15.10 -5.06 23.58
N ILE A 401 15.36 -3.80 23.25
CA ILE A 401 16.68 -3.29 22.89
C ILE A 401 16.98 -2.08 23.77
N ASP A 402 18.15 -2.04 24.39
CA ASP A 402 18.64 -0.85 25.07
C ASP A 402 18.91 0.27 24.04
N ILE A 403 18.26 1.42 24.19
CA ILE A 403 18.31 2.47 23.16
C ILE A 403 19.67 3.17 23.08
N HIS A 404 20.51 3.08 24.11
CA HIS A 404 21.80 3.77 24.13
C HIS A 404 22.91 2.95 23.48
N THR A 405 22.82 1.62 23.60
CA THR A 405 23.87 0.69 23.19
C THR A 405 23.48 -0.18 22.00
N GLY A 406 22.20 -0.31 21.69
CA GLY A 406 21.69 -1.28 20.72
C GLY A 406 21.75 -2.72 21.21
N LYS A 407 22.07 -2.96 22.49
CA LYS A 407 22.12 -4.30 23.06
C LYS A 407 20.71 -4.88 23.16
N VAL A 408 20.48 -6.03 22.55
CA VAL A 408 19.26 -6.83 22.78
C VAL A 408 19.26 -7.32 24.23
N ILE A 409 18.30 -6.84 25.03
CA ILE A 409 18.12 -7.20 26.44
C ILE A 409 17.51 -8.59 26.53
N TRP A 410 16.45 -8.82 25.74
CA TRP A 410 15.82 -10.11 25.56
C TRP A 410 15.18 -10.18 24.17
N ALA A 411 14.96 -11.41 23.70
CA ALA A 411 14.23 -11.70 22.47
C ALA A 411 13.26 -12.86 22.71
N TYR A 412 12.07 -12.78 22.13
CA TYR A 412 11.06 -13.82 22.15
C TYR A 412 10.82 -14.32 20.73
N THR A 413 11.06 -15.61 20.51
CA THR A 413 11.01 -16.29 19.20
C THR A 413 9.84 -17.27 19.10
N GLY A 414 8.85 -17.17 20.00
CA GLY A 414 7.70 -18.09 20.06
C GLY A 414 6.51 -17.66 19.18
N VAL A 415 6.69 -16.63 18.36
CA VAL A 415 5.71 -16.15 17.37
C VAL A 415 5.84 -16.97 16.09
N LYS A 416 4.75 -17.16 15.35
CA LYS A 416 4.75 -17.90 14.08
C LYS A 416 4.54 -17.03 12.84
N GLY A 417 3.94 -15.86 13.01
CA GLY A 417 3.73 -14.87 11.95
C GLY A 417 4.62 -13.65 12.13
N TYR A 418 4.64 -12.78 11.11
CA TYR A 418 5.34 -11.50 11.20
C TYR A 418 4.59 -10.50 12.08
N ILE A 419 5.30 -9.47 12.53
CA ILE A 419 4.82 -8.48 13.50
C ILE A 419 4.97 -7.08 12.89
N GLU A 420 3.87 -6.34 12.75
CA GLU A 420 3.87 -4.99 12.15
C GLU A 420 3.34 -3.88 13.09
N ALA A 421 2.45 -4.21 14.02
CA ALA A 421 1.81 -3.23 14.89
C ALA A 421 2.74 -2.65 15.96
N LYS A 422 2.35 -1.47 16.48
CA LYS A 422 2.99 -0.83 17.62
C LYS A 422 2.62 -1.60 18.89
N PRO A 423 3.60 -2.11 19.66
CA PRO A 423 3.32 -2.85 20.88
C PRO A 423 2.85 -1.92 22.01
N LEU A 424 1.89 -2.39 22.80
CA LEU A 424 1.51 -1.78 24.07
C LEU A 424 2.53 -2.16 25.13
N VAL A 425 3.08 -1.19 25.85
CA VAL A 425 3.99 -1.42 26.96
C VAL A 425 3.35 -0.86 28.22
N THR A 426 3.14 -1.72 29.22
CA THR A 426 2.66 -1.33 30.55
C THR A 426 3.82 -1.29 31.55
N GLU A 427 3.51 -1.22 32.85
CA GLU A 427 4.51 -1.31 33.90
C GLU A 427 5.30 -2.63 33.83
N ASP A 428 4.61 -3.75 33.61
CA ASP A 428 5.17 -5.10 33.72
C ASP A 428 4.99 -5.98 32.47
N LYS A 429 4.23 -5.53 31.46
CA LYS A 429 3.94 -6.31 30.24
C LYS A 429 4.27 -5.58 28.95
N VAL A 430 4.49 -6.37 27.91
CA VAL A 430 4.53 -5.94 26.52
C VAL A 430 3.52 -6.76 25.73
N ILE A 431 2.59 -6.11 25.04
CA ILE A 431 1.45 -6.76 24.38
C ILE A 431 1.39 -6.35 22.91
N PHE A 432 1.29 -7.33 22.02
CA PHE A 432 1.30 -7.10 20.57
C PHE A 432 0.57 -8.20 19.81
N GLY A 433 0.04 -7.86 18.63
CA GLY A 433 -0.54 -8.82 17.69
C GLY A 433 0.48 -9.29 16.66
N ALA A 434 0.29 -10.50 16.14
CA ALA A 434 1.07 -11.05 15.03
C ALA A 434 0.17 -11.71 13.98
N TRP A 435 0.68 -11.89 12.76
CA TRP A 435 -0.02 -12.49 11.62
C TRP A 435 -0.24 -14.01 11.72
N ASP A 436 -0.24 -14.55 12.94
CA ASP A 436 -0.57 -15.94 13.27
C ASP A 436 -1.88 -16.06 14.07
N ASN A 437 -2.76 -15.06 13.95
CA ASN A 437 -4.04 -14.94 14.65
C ASN A 437 -3.96 -14.75 16.17
N THR A 438 -2.79 -14.38 16.70
CA THR A 438 -2.55 -14.34 18.14
C THR A 438 -2.19 -12.93 18.62
N LEU A 439 -2.77 -12.56 19.76
CA LEU A 439 -2.31 -11.47 20.61
C LEU A 439 -1.44 -12.05 21.73
N TYR A 440 -0.22 -11.58 21.86
CA TYR A 440 0.77 -12.04 22.82
C TYR A 440 0.89 -11.05 23.97
N ALA A 441 1.07 -11.55 25.20
CA ALA A 441 1.58 -10.76 26.31
C ALA A 441 2.85 -11.39 26.87
N LEU A 442 3.91 -10.59 26.89
CA LEU A 442 5.21 -10.95 27.42
C LEU A 442 5.49 -10.15 28.69
N SER A 443 6.29 -10.71 29.58
CA SER A 443 6.90 -9.99 30.69
C SER A 443 7.88 -8.93 30.16
N LYS A 444 7.72 -7.68 30.58
CA LYS A 444 8.58 -6.56 30.17
C LYS A 444 10.03 -6.75 30.65
N ALA A 445 10.22 -7.45 31.77
CA ALA A 445 11.51 -7.63 32.41
C ALA A 445 12.43 -8.57 31.63
N ASP A 446 11.91 -9.70 31.15
CA ASP A 446 12.68 -10.83 30.63
C ASP A 446 12.14 -11.42 29.31
N GLY A 447 11.04 -10.90 28.77
CA GLY A 447 10.44 -11.37 27.52
C GLY A 447 9.70 -12.70 27.63
N ARG A 448 9.54 -13.26 28.84
CA ARG A 448 8.83 -14.53 29.03
C ARG A 448 7.35 -14.36 28.69
N GLU A 449 6.80 -15.30 27.92
CA GLU A 449 5.37 -15.36 27.64
C GLU A 449 4.56 -15.50 28.94
N LEU A 450 3.54 -14.64 29.07
CA LEU A 450 2.59 -14.66 30.18
C LEU A 450 1.28 -15.31 29.75
N TRP A 451 0.74 -14.88 28.60
CA TRP A 451 -0.46 -15.45 28.00
C TRP A 451 -0.51 -15.17 26.50
N LYS A 452 -1.40 -15.92 25.82
CA LYS A 452 -1.81 -15.71 24.43
C LYS A 452 -3.32 -15.62 24.36
N TRP A 453 -3.83 -14.79 23.45
CA TRP A 453 -5.24 -14.70 23.14
C TRP A 453 -5.47 -14.93 21.65
N THR A 454 -6.55 -15.62 21.31
CA THR A 454 -6.99 -15.80 19.90
C THR A 454 -8.49 -15.54 19.79
N GLY A 455 -8.91 -15.05 18.62
CA GLY A 455 -10.33 -14.87 18.28
C GLY A 455 -11.03 -16.16 17.81
N GLY A 456 -10.38 -17.32 17.93
CA GLY A 456 -10.92 -18.63 17.53
C GLY A 456 -10.89 -18.96 16.03
N LEU A 457 -10.48 -18.02 15.18
CA LEU A 457 -10.28 -18.25 13.73
C LEU A 457 -8.81 -18.51 13.41
N THR A 458 -8.58 -19.31 12.36
CA THR A 458 -7.23 -19.77 11.96
C THR A 458 -6.74 -19.19 10.64
N ARG A 459 -7.59 -18.53 9.86
CA ARG A 459 -7.17 -17.88 8.60
C ARG A 459 -6.46 -16.57 8.93
N MET A 460 -5.24 -16.39 8.42
CA MET A 460 -4.36 -15.27 8.76
C MET A 460 -5.01 -13.88 8.64
N HIS A 461 -5.95 -13.70 7.70
CA HIS A 461 -6.65 -12.42 7.49
C HIS A 461 -7.55 -11.99 8.66
N PHE A 462 -7.73 -12.82 9.69
CA PHE A 462 -8.42 -12.49 10.94
C PHE A 462 -7.48 -12.14 12.10
N SER A 463 -6.19 -11.97 11.82
CA SER A 463 -5.20 -11.66 12.85
C SER A 463 -5.38 -10.26 13.44
N PRO A 464 -5.13 -10.06 14.75
CA PRO A 464 -5.08 -8.74 15.37
C PRO A 464 -3.75 -8.01 15.09
N ALA A 465 -3.06 -8.35 13.99
CA ALA A 465 -1.65 -8.01 13.77
C ALA A 465 -1.40 -6.52 13.44
N ALA A 466 -2.43 -5.82 12.95
CA ALA A 466 -2.37 -4.39 12.63
C ALA A 466 -2.90 -3.50 13.76
N VAL A 467 -3.43 -4.08 14.85
CA VAL A 467 -4.04 -3.34 15.96
C VAL A 467 -2.97 -2.81 16.89
N TRP A 468 -3.10 -1.57 17.36
CA TRP A 468 -2.28 -1.03 18.45
C TRP A 468 -3.08 -1.18 19.75
N PRO A 469 -2.87 -2.23 20.57
CA PRO A 469 -3.71 -2.48 21.72
C PRO A 469 -3.62 -1.33 22.73
N VAL A 470 -4.70 -1.09 23.47
CA VAL A 470 -4.71 -0.14 24.59
C VAL A 470 -5.12 -0.86 25.86
N ALA A 471 -4.68 -0.38 27.03
CA ALA A 471 -5.04 -0.98 28.30
C ALA A 471 -5.40 0.05 29.37
N THR A 472 -6.39 -0.31 30.18
CA THR A 472 -6.89 0.43 31.34
C THR A 472 -7.80 -0.51 32.13
N ASP A 473 -8.09 -0.20 33.40
CA ASP A 473 -9.05 -0.94 34.23
C ASP A 473 -8.82 -2.47 34.23
N GLY A 474 -7.55 -2.91 34.32
CA GLY A 474 -7.20 -4.34 34.31
C GLY A 474 -7.50 -5.08 32.99
N LYS A 475 -7.80 -4.35 31.90
CA LYS A 475 -8.19 -4.92 30.61
C LYS A 475 -7.31 -4.39 29.48
N VAL A 476 -7.17 -5.21 28.45
CA VAL A 476 -6.61 -4.88 27.14
C VAL A 476 -7.75 -4.84 26.15
N PHE A 477 -7.80 -3.77 25.35
CA PHE A 477 -8.82 -3.57 24.33
C PHE A 477 -8.21 -3.66 22.93
N ILE A 478 -8.89 -4.40 22.07
CA ILE A 478 -8.55 -4.56 20.65
C ILE A 478 -9.82 -4.52 19.80
N THR A 479 -9.65 -4.20 18.52
CA THR A 479 -10.64 -4.51 17.47
C THR A 479 -9.98 -5.29 16.35
N ASP A 480 -10.57 -6.39 15.91
CA ASP A 480 -9.94 -7.31 14.96
C ASP A 480 -10.76 -7.47 13.66
N PRO A 481 -10.21 -8.14 12.62
CA PRO A 481 -10.89 -8.27 11.33
C PRO A 481 -12.19 -9.07 11.33
N GLN A 482 -12.57 -9.73 12.44
CA GLN A 482 -13.93 -10.28 12.60
C GLN A 482 -14.98 -9.19 12.87
N ARG A 483 -14.56 -7.93 12.86
CA ARG A 483 -15.40 -6.74 13.08
C ARG A 483 -15.92 -6.62 14.52
N ALA A 484 -15.10 -7.04 15.47
CA ALA A 484 -15.46 -7.13 16.88
C ALA A 484 -14.55 -6.24 17.74
N MET A 485 -15.13 -5.65 18.78
CA MET A 485 -14.38 -5.08 19.91
C MET A 485 -14.29 -6.10 21.02
N THR A 486 -13.11 -6.24 21.63
CA THR A 486 -12.85 -7.21 22.69
C THR A 486 -12.15 -6.55 23.85
N ALA A 487 -12.62 -6.85 25.07
CA ALA A 487 -11.88 -6.61 26.28
C ALA A 487 -11.33 -7.94 26.81
N ILE A 488 -10.03 -7.95 27.11
CA ILE A 488 -9.27 -9.12 27.54
C ILE A 488 -8.69 -8.80 28.91
N ASP A 489 -8.83 -9.69 29.87
CA ASP A 489 -8.23 -9.54 31.19
C ASP A 489 -6.70 -9.51 31.06
N ILE A 490 -6.08 -8.43 31.54
CA ILE A 490 -4.65 -8.19 31.31
C ILE A 490 -3.74 -9.18 32.05
N HIS A 491 -4.25 -9.84 33.08
CA HIS A 491 -3.48 -10.75 33.92
C HIS A 491 -3.51 -12.18 33.37
N THR A 492 -4.65 -12.61 32.85
CA THR A 492 -4.92 -14.00 32.45
C THR A 492 -4.98 -14.20 30.94
N GLY A 493 -5.25 -13.15 30.17
CA GLY A 493 -5.51 -13.26 28.73
C GLY A 493 -6.91 -13.78 28.40
N ASN A 494 -7.79 -13.95 29.40
CA ASN A 494 -9.17 -14.40 29.17
C ASN A 494 -10.02 -13.27 28.59
N THR A 495 -10.90 -13.58 27.64
CA THR A 495 -11.91 -12.64 27.16
C THR A 495 -12.86 -12.29 28.30
N VAL A 496 -12.92 -11.01 28.69
CA VAL A 496 -13.94 -10.49 29.62
C VAL A 496 -15.26 -10.32 28.88
N TRP A 497 -15.21 -9.63 27.74
CA TRP A 497 -16.34 -9.52 26.82
C TRP A 497 -15.88 -9.31 25.38
N ARG A 498 -16.76 -9.63 24.44
CA ARG A 498 -16.58 -9.40 23.00
C ARG A 498 -17.91 -9.00 22.40
N THR A 499 -17.93 -7.91 21.61
CA THR A 499 -19.14 -7.40 20.95
C THR A 499 -18.92 -7.14 19.47
N PHE A 500 -19.95 -7.42 18.67
CA PHE A 500 -20.00 -7.18 17.23
C PHE A 500 -20.93 -6.00 16.87
N GLN A 501 -21.55 -5.36 17.88
CA GLN A 501 -22.61 -4.38 17.71
C GLN A 501 -22.23 -3.23 16.74
N SER A 502 -20.98 -2.78 16.82
CA SER A 502 -20.51 -1.59 16.10
C SER A 502 -19.74 -1.89 14.81
N MET A 503 -19.53 -3.17 14.47
CA MET A 503 -18.76 -3.59 13.29
C MET A 503 -17.45 -2.81 13.14
N VAL A 504 -16.60 -2.84 14.18
CA VAL A 504 -15.34 -2.09 14.23
C VAL A 504 -14.17 -2.95 13.80
N ARG A 505 -13.17 -2.38 13.13
CA ARG A 505 -12.05 -3.16 12.57
C ARG A 505 -10.73 -2.43 12.75
N GLU A 506 -9.75 -3.14 13.33
CA GLU A 506 -8.32 -2.79 13.37
C GLU A 506 -7.97 -1.37 13.84
N THR A 507 -8.88 -0.74 14.60
CA THR A 507 -8.71 0.60 15.16
C THR A 507 -9.20 0.64 16.59
N ILE A 508 -8.38 1.16 17.48
CA ILE A 508 -8.72 1.31 18.89
C ILE A 508 -8.01 2.55 19.43
N GLY A 509 -8.68 3.30 20.30
CA GLY A 509 -8.12 4.45 21.00
C GLY A 509 -8.52 4.42 22.47
N LEU A 510 -7.74 5.11 23.30
CA LEU A 510 -7.97 5.25 24.74
C LEU A 510 -8.01 6.72 25.10
N SER A 511 -8.94 7.11 25.96
CA SER A 511 -8.96 8.47 26.52
C SER A 511 -7.81 8.72 27.49
N GLU A 512 -7.36 9.97 27.61
CA GLU A 512 -6.24 10.32 28.51
C GLU A 512 -6.56 10.04 30.00
N ASP A 513 -7.85 10.07 30.38
CA ASP A 513 -8.31 9.69 31.72
C ASP A 513 -8.51 8.17 31.91
N GLY A 514 -8.34 7.38 30.85
CA GLY A 514 -8.47 5.92 30.89
C GLY A 514 -9.90 5.40 31.01
N GLU A 515 -10.93 6.25 30.89
CA GLU A 515 -12.33 5.87 31.10
C GLU A 515 -13.06 5.42 29.81
N ARG A 516 -12.53 5.75 28.62
CA ARG A 516 -13.23 5.61 27.34
C ARG A 516 -12.37 4.92 26.29
N ILE A 517 -13.02 4.10 25.48
CA ILE A 517 -12.43 3.36 24.37
C ILE A 517 -13.08 3.81 23.07
N TYR A 518 -12.28 4.27 22.12
CA TYR A 518 -12.72 4.74 20.82
C TYR A 518 -12.46 3.72 19.73
N SER A 519 -13.30 3.69 18.70
CA SER A 519 -13.02 2.93 17.48
C SER A 519 -13.78 3.47 16.27
N LYS A 520 -13.21 3.31 15.07
CA LYS A 520 -13.92 3.54 13.80
C LYS A 520 -14.79 2.34 13.47
N THR A 521 -16.05 2.59 13.17
CA THR A 521 -16.90 1.61 12.49
C THR A 521 -16.46 1.49 11.03
N MET A 522 -16.88 0.41 10.35
CA MET A 522 -16.62 0.26 8.92
C MET A 522 -17.27 1.34 8.04
N ASN A 523 -18.25 2.10 8.57
CA ASN A 523 -18.93 3.17 7.83
C ASN A 523 -19.25 4.37 8.71
N ASP A 524 -18.77 5.53 8.30
CA ASP A 524 -19.13 6.88 8.74
C ASP A 524 -18.94 7.24 10.22
N SER A 525 -18.78 6.30 11.14
CA SER A 525 -19.00 6.58 12.57
C SER A 525 -17.80 6.29 13.47
N ILE A 526 -17.71 7.05 14.55
CA ILE A 526 -16.89 6.73 15.72
C ILE A 526 -17.81 6.26 16.83
N VAL A 527 -17.42 5.16 17.47
CA VAL A 527 -18.08 4.65 18.67
C VAL A 527 -17.18 4.83 19.87
N CYS A 528 -17.79 5.11 21.02
CA CYS A 528 -17.13 5.23 22.29
C CYS A 528 -17.76 4.25 23.29
N TYR A 529 -16.95 3.39 23.89
CA TYR A 529 -17.34 2.47 24.93
C TYR A 529 -16.73 2.86 26.27
N ALA A 530 -17.43 2.56 27.36
CA ALA A 530 -16.86 2.64 28.69
C ALA A 530 -15.75 1.59 28.82
N ALA A 531 -14.61 2.00 29.37
CA ALA A 531 -13.54 1.06 29.68
C ALA A 531 -13.88 0.20 30.92
N GLN A 532 -14.66 0.75 31.84
CA GLN A 532 -15.05 0.10 33.10
C GLN A 532 -16.18 -0.92 32.93
N GLY A 533 -16.13 -1.96 33.77
CA GLY A 533 -17.14 -3.03 33.84
C GLY A 533 -16.87 -4.23 32.93
N ASP A 534 -17.65 -5.29 33.14
CA ASP A 534 -17.44 -6.62 32.52
C ASP A 534 -18.43 -6.90 31.37
N THR A 535 -19.16 -5.88 30.92
CA THR A 535 -20.02 -5.94 29.75
C THR A 535 -19.78 -4.73 28.84
N PRO A 536 -19.97 -4.86 27.51
CA PRO A 536 -19.78 -3.76 26.60
C PRO A 536 -20.87 -2.69 26.84
N ARG A 537 -20.45 -1.48 27.22
CA ARG A 537 -21.35 -0.34 27.40
C ARG A 537 -20.95 0.81 26.48
N GLU A 538 -21.73 1.01 25.42
CA GLU A 538 -21.59 2.18 24.55
C GLU A 538 -21.98 3.45 25.32
N LEU A 539 -21.13 4.48 25.26
CA LEU A 539 -21.36 5.80 25.84
C LEU A 539 -21.96 6.76 24.82
N TRP A 540 -21.43 6.73 23.60
CA TRP A 540 -21.93 7.49 22.47
C TRP A 540 -21.45 6.88 21.15
N ALA A 541 -22.18 7.19 20.09
CA ALA A 541 -21.78 6.94 18.71
C ALA A 541 -22.04 8.21 17.90
N THR A 542 -21.09 8.62 17.05
CA THR A 542 -21.21 9.83 16.25
C THR A 542 -20.91 9.54 14.79
N ASN A 543 -21.83 9.92 13.91
CA ASN A 543 -21.62 9.92 12.47
C ASN A 543 -20.74 11.11 12.07
N VAL A 544 -19.52 10.82 11.64
CA VAL A 544 -18.54 11.74 11.08
C VAL A 544 -18.66 11.86 9.56
N GLY A 545 -19.28 10.90 8.87
CA GLY A 545 -19.59 10.99 7.44
C GLY A 545 -18.39 10.82 6.51
N PHE A 546 -17.49 9.88 6.85
CA PHE A 546 -16.28 9.59 6.06
C PHE A 546 -16.45 8.42 5.06
N GLY A 547 -17.65 7.87 4.91
CA GLY A 547 -17.94 6.74 4.04
C GLY A 547 -17.42 5.40 4.58
N TYR A 548 -17.17 4.46 3.65
CA TYR A 548 -16.59 3.16 3.97
C TYR A 548 -15.13 3.33 4.41
N GLU A 549 -14.74 2.78 5.55
CA GLU A 549 -13.42 3.00 6.15
C GLU A 549 -12.89 1.71 6.76
N HIS A 550 -11.69 1.32 6.35
CA HIS A 550 -11.11 0.03 6.71
C HIS A 550 -9.60 0.10 6.93
N ALA A 551 -9.05 1.32 7.04
CA ALA A 551 -7.64 1.51 7.31
C ALA A 551 -7.34 1.53 8.81
N PRO A 552 -6.23 0.89 9.23
CA PRO A 552 -5.85 0.75 10.63
C PRO A 552 -5.16 2.01 11.16
N SER A 553 -5.86 3.15 11.13
CA SER A 553 -5.41 4.39 11.78
C SER A 553 -6.15 4.60 13.11
N MET A 554 -5.37 4.70 14.18
CA MET A 554 -5.87 4.70 15.55
C MET A 554 -6.46 6.05 15.94
N GLN A 555 -7.38 6.03 16.90
CA GLN A 555 -7.95 7.24 17.50
C GLN A 555 -7.03 7.67 18.64
N VAL A 556 -6.69 8.96 18.69
CA VAL A 556 -5.76 9.50 19.69
C VAL A 556 -6.42 10.68 20.39
N GLU A 557 -6.53 10.64 21.72
CA GLU A 557 -7.05 11.77 22.50
C GLU A 557 -5.91 12.64 23.04
N LYS A 558 -6.10 13.96 22.98
CA LYS A 558 -5.25 14.95 23.63
C LYS A 558 -6.07 16.12 24.12
N GLU A 559 -5.94 16.46 25.40
CA GLU A 559 -6.62 17.56 26.08
C GLU A 559 -8.15 17.51 25.91
N GLY A 560 -8.73 16.31 25.99
CA GLY A 560 -10.18 16.12 25.82
C GLY A 560 -10.67 16.09 24.38
N VAL A 561 -9.77 16.20 23.39
CA VAL A 561 -10.09 16.15 21.96
C VAL A 561 -9.60 14.83 21.37
N MET A 562 -10.50 14.05 20.81
CA MET A 562 -10.19 12.80 20.11
C MET A 562 -10.00 13.09 18.62
N PHE A 563 -8.81 12.76 18.11
CA PHE A 563 -8.43 12.91 16.72
C PHE A 563 -8.49 11.55 16.01
N GLY A 564 -8.92 11.57 14.75
CA GLY A 564 -8.89 10.41 13.87
C GLY A 564 -8.61 10.79 12.43
N SER A 565 -8.30 9.78 11.63
CA SER A 565 -7.98 9.94 10.21
C SER A 565 -8.55 8.80 9.36
N THR A 566 -8.57 8.99 8.04
CA THR A 566 -9.18 8.03 7.09
C THR A 566 -8.22 7.62 5.98
N LYS A 567 -8.61 6.59 5.24
CA LYS A 567 -7.92 6.13 4.02
C LYS A 567 -8.03 7.12 2.85
N GLU A 568 -8.90 8.13 2.95
CA GLU A 568 -9.19 9.11 1.90
C GLU A 568 -8.78 10.55 2.30
N GLY A 569 -7.71 10.70 3.08
CA GLY A 569 -7.15 12.04 3.34
C GLY A 569 -7.91 12.91 4.35
N LEU A 570 -8.97 12.41 4.99
CA LEU A 570 -9.72 13.17 6.00
C LEU A 570 -9.09 13.02 7.37
N ILE A 571 -8.87 14.15 8.04
CA ILE A 571 -8.56 14.24 9.47
C ILE A 571 -9.76 14.89 10.16
N PHE A 572 -10.16 14.39 11.33
CA PHE A 572 -11.28 14.93 12.07
C PHE A 572 -11.00 14.93 13.57
N ALA A 573 -11.75 15.75 14.29
CA ALA A 573 -11.72 15.78 15.75
C ALA A 573 -13.12 15.81 16.36
N LEU A 574 -13.29 15.09 17.46
CA LEU A 574 -14.49 15.06 18.28
C LEU A 574 -14.14 15.44 19.72
N GLU A 575 -15.09 16.02 20.44
CA GLU A 575 -15.00 16.15 21.89
C GLU A 575 -15.06 14.75 22.52
N GLY A 576 -14.01 14.35 23.24
CA GLY A 576 -13.85 12.96 23.72
C GLY A 576 -14.97 12.48 24.64
N LYS A 577 -15.59 13.39 25.40
CA LYS A 577 -16.66 13.07 26.36
C LYS A 577 -18.03 12.88 25.72
N THR A 578 -18.36 13.67 24.70
CA THR A 578 -19.73 13.70 24.13
C THR A 578 -19.82 13.14 22.73
N GLY A 579 -18.68 12.97 22.04
CA GLY A 579 -18.63 12.61 20.63
C GLY A 579 -18.92 13.76 19.68
N LYS A 580 -19.20 14.98 20.18
CA LYS A 580 -19.50 16.12 19.31
C LYS A 580 -18.37 16.38 18.31
N VAL A 581 -18.68 16.36 17.02
CA VAL A 581 -17.73 16.75 15.96
C VAL A 581 -17.31 18.20 16.17
N LEU A 582 -16.02 18.42 16.35
CA LEU A 582 -15.41 19.74 16.52
C LEU A 582 -14.99 20.31 15.17
N TRP A 583 -14.34 19.48 14.35
CA TRP A 583 -13.93 19.86 13.00
C TRP A 583 -13.55 18.65 12.13
N LYS A 584 -13.48 18.91 10.83
CA LYS A 584 -12.96 18.02 9.79
C LYS A 584 -12.08 18.81 8.84
N HIS A 585 -11.02 18.19 8.33
CA HIS A 585 -10.10 18.79 7.36
C HIS A 585 -9.51 17.69 6.46
N LYS A 586 -9.72 17.83 5.15
CA LYS A 586 -9.17 16.94 4.12
C LYS A 586 -7.86 17.51 3.61
N ILE A 587 -6.79 16.72 3.67
CA ILE A 587 -5.43 17.06 3.22
C ILE A 587 -5.20 16.66 1.76
N GLY A 588 -5.67 15.47 1.39
CA GLY A 588 -5.49 14.85 0.09
C GLY A 588 -6.57 13.80 -0.14
N ASN A 589 -6.27 12.78 -0.95
CA ASN A 589 -7.19 11.65 -1.15
C ASN A 589 -6.63 10.29 -0.75
N SER A 590 -5.41 10.25 -0.21
CA SER A 590 -4.75 9.01 0.17
C SER A 590 -4.77 8.77 1.68
N LEU A 591 -4.40 7.56 2.08
CA LEU A 591 -4.38 7.16 3.48
C LEU A 591 -3.54 8.12 4.34
N ILE A 592 -4.13 8.62 5.41
CA ILE A 592 -3.44 9.32 6.50
C ILE A 592 -3.11 8.30 7.58
N SER A 593 -1.83 8.17 7.94
CA SER A 593 -1.40 7.32 9.06
C SER A 593 -2.00 7.78 10.39
N THR A 594 -1.87 7.01 11.47
CA THR A 594 -2.30 7.45 12.80
C THR A 594 -1.70 8.82 13.11
N VAL A 595 -2.55 9.81 13.36
CA VAL A 595 -2.15 11.20 13.60
C VAL A 595 -1.51 11.37 14.98
N VAL A 596 -0.68 12.40 15.14
CA VAL A 596 0.03 12.68 16.41
C VAL A 596 -0.36 14.08 16.90
N PRO A 597 -1.38 14.19 17.77
CA PRO A 597 -1.73 15.45 18.40
C PRO A 597 -0.65 15.90 19.38
N LEU A 598 -0.22 17.15 19.27
CA LEU A 598 0.73 17.79 20.19
C LEU A 598 -0.01 18.37 21.41
N ASN A 599 -1.23 18.84 21.17
CA ASN A 599 -2.19 19.39 22.12
C ASN A 599 -3.59 19.35 21.48
N GLY A 600 -4.63 19.89 22.14
CA GLY A 600 -5.99 19.92 21.61
C GLY A 600 -6.19 20.76 20.34
N HIS A 601 -5.17 21.52 19.91
CA HIS A 601 -5.23 22.48 18.80
C HIS A 601 -4.17 22.27 17.72
N GLU A 602 -3.28 21.29 17.86
CA GLU A 602 -2.18 21.06 16.93
C GLU A 602 -1.99 19.56 16.71
N VAL A 603 -2.00 19.13 15.45
CA VAL A 603 -1.90 17.71 15.09
C VAL A 603 -1.00 17.48 13.87
N LEU A 604 0.03 16.64 14.07
CA LEU A 604 0.92 16.17 13.02
C LEU A 604 0.28 15.03 12.25
N PHE A 605 0.56 14.98 10.96
CA PHE A 605 0.10 13.91 10.08
C PHE A 605 1.15 13.56 9.02
N THR A 606 1.00 12.36 8.49
CA THR A 606 1.69 11.87 7.29
C THR A 606 0.68 11.16 6.40
N ALA A 607 0.88 11.21 5.09
CA ALA A 607 -0.01 10.59 4.11
C ALA A 607 0.76 9.73 3.10
N THR A 608 0.10 8.69 2.57
CA THR A 608 0.71 7.79 1.58
C THR A 608 1.16 8.49 0.31
N SER A 609 0.52 9.60 -0.07
CA SER A 609 0.89 10.46 -1.20
C SER A 609 2.17 11.30 -0.97
N GLY A 610 2.78 11.20 0.22
CA GLY A 610 4.09 11.79 0.51
C GLY A 610 4.06 13.11 1.29
N GLU A 611 2.90 13.50 1.82
CA GLU A 611 2.74 14.65 2.70
C GLU A 611 3.28 14.37 4.11
N VAL A 612 3.98 15.36 4.66
CA VAL A 612 4.23 15.52 6.10
C VAL A 612 3.74 16.91 6.49
N GLY A 613 2.91 17.03 7.52
CA GLY A 613 2.34 18.33 7.87
C GLY A 613 1.90 18.48 9.31
N LEU A 614 1.58 19.73 9.65
CA LEU A 614 1.02 20.14 10.92
C LEU A 614 -0.25 20.97 10.67
N LEU A 615 -1.38 20.48 11.18
CA LEU A 615 -2.60 21.27 11.29
C LEU A 615 -2.61 22.04 12.60
N ARG A 616 -3.08 23.29 12.55
CA ARG A 616 -3.36 24.14 13.72
C ARG A 616 -4.79 24.65 13.67
N ILE A 617 -5.48 24.55 14.79
CA ILE A 617 -6.83 25.05 15.00
C ILE A 617 -6.74 26.44 15.62
N LYS A 618 -7.25 27.45 14.93
CA LYS A 618 -7.38 28.81 15.48
C LYS A 618 -8.59 28.88 16.40
N ASN A 619 -8.40 29.51 17.56
CA ASN A 619 -9.50 29.88 18.45
C ASN A 619 -10.40 30.96 17.86
#